data_AF-T2JFX1-F1
#
_entry.id   AF-T2JFX1-F1
#
_cell.length_a   1.000
_cell.length_b   1.000
_cell.length_c   1.000
_cell.angle_alpha   90.00
_cell.angle_beta   90.00
_cell.angle_gamma   90.00
#
_symmetry.space_group_name_H-M   'P 1'
#
loop_
_entity.id
_entity.type
_entity.pdbx_description
1 polymer ?
#
loop_
_entity_poly.entity_id
_entity_poly.type
_entity_poly.pdbx_seq_one_letter_code
_entity_poly.pdbx_strand_id
1 'polypeptide(L)'
;MWRDELNGWLIARDSYSFINFFDNIKYEGHPLIWYVCLWFLNQITGNPLAMQFFHWFIAIASVSIFVVFSPFTKTQKILFIFGYLPLYEYSVISRNYGIGVLSIFIFCACFKTRHNSYLPLALILAIMANTNAYCLLISLALGFTLTIEYIFRGYFHYQTKANKYNILGASLIFFLGIFISVFMLLPPADSTLQGGASQWFFSLILIV
;
A
#
# COMPACT_ATOMS: atom_id res chain seq x y z
N MET A 1 -23.11 -4.27 -1.86
CA MET A 1 -21.79 -3.65 -2.07
C MET A 1 -21.90 -2.17 -1.80
N TRP A 2 -20.83 -1.58 -1.32
CA TRP A 2 -20.73 -0.18 -0.93
C TRP A 2 -20.52 0.69 -2.16
N ARG A 3 -20.91 1.98 -2.06
CA ARG A 3 -20.72 2.93 -3.16
C ARG A 3 -19.26 3.00 -3.60
N ASP A 4 -18.35 3.04 -2.63
CA ASP A 4 -16.93 3.22 -2.94
C ASP A 4 -16.25 1.93 -3.43
N GLU A 5 -16.82 0.75 -3.14
CA GLU A 5 -16.45 -0.51 -3.79
C GLU A 5 -16.82 -0.48 -5.27
N LEU A 6 -18.06 -0.06 -5.55
CA LEU A 6 -18.57 0.07 -6.91
C LEU A 6 -17.81 1.10 -7.73
N ASN A 7 -17.41 2.23 -7.14
CA ASN A 7 -16.62 3.25 -7.84
C ASN A 7 -15.34 2.65 -8.45
N GLY A 8 -14.54 1.96 -7.62
CA GLY A 8 -13.30 1.33 -8.10
C GLY A 8 -13.55 0.24 -9.14
N TRP A 9 -14.63 -0.54 -8.98
CA TRP A 9 -14.99 -1.56 -9.97
C TRP A 9 -15.41 -0.97 -11.32
N LEU A 10 -16.21 0.11 -11.31
CA LEU A 10 -16.69 0.76 -12.52
C LEU A 10 -15.52 1.39 -13.31
N ILE A 11 -14.56 2.02 -12.63
CA ILE A 11 -13.34 2.52 -13.26
C ILE A 11 -12.60 1.40 -13.97
N ALA A 12 -12.40 0.27 -13.29
CA ALA A 12 -11.73 -0.90 -13.88
C ALA A 12 -12.51 -1.48 -15.08
N ARG A 13 -13.84 -1.55 -14.98
CA ARG A 13 -14.74 -2.06 -16.03
C ARG A 13 -14.75 -1.17 -17.27
N ASP A 14 -14.83 0.14 -17.07
CA ASP A 14 -14.97 1.11 -18.15
C ASP A 14 -13.60 1.47 -18.77
N SER A 15 -12.53 0.81 -18.33
CA SER A 15 -11.18 0.91 -18.88
C SER A 15 -10.83 -0.22 -19.86
N TYR A 16 -11.10 0.02 -21.15
CA TYR A 16 -10.93 -0.96 -22.23
C TYR A 16 -9.47 -1.26 -22.61
N SER A 17 -8.53 -0.42 -22.20
CA SER A 17 -7.10 -0.61 -22.45
C SER A 17 -6.27 -0.14 -21.27
N PHE A 18 -5.02 -0.62 -21.17
CA PHE A 18 -4.10 -0.20 -20.11
C PHE A 18 -3.87 1.30 -20.12
N ILE A 19 -3.75 1.93 -21.30
CA ILE A 19 -3.59 3.40 -21.41
C ILE A 19 -4.83 4.12 -20.87
N ASN A 20 -6.01 3.69 -21.28
CA ASN A 20 -7.26 4.29 -20.82
C ASN A 20 -7.46 4.10 -19.30
N PHE A 21 -6.97 2.99 -18.74
CA PHE A 21 -6.94 2.78 -17.29
C PHE A 21 -6.12 3.84 -16.55
N PHE A 22 -4.90 4.17 -17.01
CA PHE A 22 -4.10 5.24 -16.40
C PHE A 22 -4.76 6.61 -16.54
N ASP A 23 -5.42 6.87 -17.66
CA ASP A 23 -6.13 8.13 -17.87
C ASP A 23 -7.35 8.30 -16.96
N ASN A 24 -8.03 7.21 -16.61
CA ASN A 24 -9.17 7.28 -15.70
C ASN A 24 -8.71 7.37 -14.24
N ILE A 25 -7.71 6.58 -13.84
CA ILE A 25 -7.30 6.47 -12.43
C ILE A 25 -6.55 7.69 -11.89
N LYS A 26 -5.86 8.46 -12.75
CA LYS A 26 -5.12 9.65 -12.33
C LYS A 26 -6.02 10.69 -11.64
N TYR A 27 -7.33 10.67 -11.92
CA TYR A 27 -8.28 11.57 -11.26
C TYR A 27 -8.67 11.11 -9.86
N GLU A 28 -8.61 9.81 -9.54
CA GLU A 28 -8.96 9.29 -8.21
C GLU A 28 -7.99 9.72 -7.11
N GLY A 29 -6.75 10.11 -7.46
CA GLY A 29 -5.74 10.50 -6.47
C GLY A 29 -5.36 9.34 -5.54
N HIS A 30 -5.37 8.11 -6.06
CA HIS A 30 -5.06 6.90 -5.31
C HIS A 30 -3.95 6.08 -5.98
N PRO A 31 -3.06 5.45 -5.20
CA PRO A 31 -2.04 4.55 -5.75
C PRO A 31 -2.63 3.32 -6.46
N LEU A 32 -1.88 2.79 -7.43
CA LEU A 32 -2.42 1.97 -8.51
C LEU A 32 -2.80 0.53 -8.14
N ILE A 33 -2.14 -0.08 -7.14
CA ILE A 33 -2.11 -1.55 -7.01
C ILE A 33 -3.50 -2.15 -6.93
N TRP A 34 -4.36 -1.57 -6.09
CA TRP A 34 -5.73 -2.04 -5.90
C TRP A 34 -6.49 -2.06 -7.23
N TYR A 35 -6.47 -0.95 -7.96
CA TYR A 35 -7.21 -0.80 -9.20
C TYR A 35 -6.62 -1.63 -10.35
N VAL A 36 -5.30 -1.83 -10.37
CA VAL A 36 -4.66 -2.77 -11.32
C VAL A 36 -5.18 -4.18 -11.08
N CYS A 37 -5.30 -4.61 -9.81
CA CYS A 37 -5.93 -5.89 -9.48
C CYS A 37 -7.39 -5.95 -9.97
N LEU A 38 -8.17 -4.89 -9.76
CA LEU A 38 -9.56 -4.83 -10.24
C LEU A 38 -9.66 -4.89 -11.77
N TRP A 39 -8.76 -4.19 -12.48
CA TRP A 39 -8.71 -4.21 -13.94
C TRP A 39 -8.45 -5.62 -14.46
N PHE A 40 -7.48 -6.34 -13.89
CA PHE A 40 -7.22 -7.74 -14.22
C PHE A 40 -8.40 -8.65 -13.92
N LEU A 41 -9.08 -8.47 -12.77
CA LEU A 41 -10.28 -9.24 -12.44
C LEU A 41 -11.40 -8.98 -13.45
N ASN A 42 -11.54 -7.75 -13.93
CA ASN A 42 -12.56 -7.40 -14.92
C ASN A 42 -12.32 -8.08 -16.28
N GLN A 43 -11.06 -8.31 -16.66
CA GLN A 43 -10.72 -9.09 -17.86
C GLN A 43 -11.19 -10.57 -17.75
N ILE A 44 -11.39 -11.07 -16.53
CA ILE A 44 -11.86 -12.44 -16.27
C ILE A 44 -13.38 -12.48 -16.16
N THR A 45 -13.99 -11.49 -15.49
CA THR A 45 -15.44 -11.43 -15.27
C THR A 45 -15.94 -10.01 -15.04
N GLY A 46 -17.08 -9.67 -15.63
CA GLY A 46 -17.79 -8.42 -15.38
C GLY A 46 -18.56 -8.39 -14.06
N ASN A 47 -18.60 -9.50 -13.30
CA ASN A 47 -19.32 -9.59 -12.04
C ASN A 47 -18.49 -9.01 -10.88
N PRO A 48 -18.94 -7.93 -10.22
CA PRO A 48 -18.20 -7.27 -9.14
C PRO A 48 -18.04 -8.13 -7.87
N LEU A 49 -18.76 -9.23 -7.73
CA LEU A 49 -18.52 -10.20 -6.65
C LEU A 49 -17.09 -10.76 -6.68
N ALA A 50 -16.43 -10.79 -7.85
CA ALA A 50 -15.04 -11.24 -7.98
C ALA A 50 -14.09 -10.41 -7.12
N MET A 51 -14.31 -9.09 -7.00
CA MET A 51 -13.54 -8.22 -6.14
C MET A 51 -13.71 -8.58 -4.65
N GLN A 52 -14.93 -8.93 -4.23
CA GLN A 52 -15.20 -9.32 -2.84
C GLN A 52 -14.48 -10.63 -2.48
N PHE A 53 -14.53 -11.63 -3.37
CA PHE A 53 -13.77 -12.87 -3.18
C PHE A 53 -12.26 -12.62 -3.16
N PHE A 54 -11.74 -11.81 -4.07
CA PHE A 54 -10.33 -11.43 -4.10
C PHE A 54 -9.90 -10.74 -2.80
N HIS A 55 -10.69 -9.78 -2.33
CA HIS A 55 -10.44 -9.09 -1.07
C HIS A 55 -10.49 -10.06 0.12
N TRP A 56 -11.44 -10.99 0.13
CA TRP A 56 -11.54 -12.01 1.16
C TRP A 56 -10.30 -12.91 1.21
N PHE A 57 -9.72 -13.28 0.06
CA PHE A 57 -8.44 -13.99 0.03
C PHE A 57 -7.29 -13.17 0.62
N ILE A 58 -7.25 -11.86 0.36
CA ILE A 58 -6.26 -10.95 0.98
C ILE A 58 -6.44 -10.91 2.51
N ALA A 59 -7.68 -10.87 2.99
CA ALA A 59 -7.98 -10.88 4.42
C ALA A 59 -7.54 -12.20 5.08
N ILE A 60 -7.86 -13.34 4.46
CA ILE A 60 -7.42 -14.66 4.93
C ILE A 60 -5.89 -14.75 4.96
N ALA A 61 -5.21 -14.30 3.90
CA ALA A 61 -3.75 -14.28 3.85
C ALA A 61 -3.16 -13.41 4.97
N SER A 62 -3.73 -12.24 5.21
CA SER A 62 -3.29 -11.31 6.26
C SER A 62 -3.40 -11.96 7.64
N VAL A 63 -4.57 -12.54 7.96
CA VAL A 63 -4.81 -13.23 9.24
C VAL A 63 -3.88 -14.44 9.37
N SER A 64 -3.67 -15.21 8.30
CA SER A 64 -2.82 -16.39 8.31
C SER A 64 -1.37 -16.03 8.65
N ILE A 65 -0.81 -15.01 7.99
CA ILE A 65 0.55 -14.53 8.27
C ILE A 65 0.64 -14.00 9.69
N PHE A 66 -0.34 -13.21 10.13
CA PHE A 66 -0.39 -12.70 11.50
C PHE A 66 -0.41 -13.83 12.53
N VAL A 67 -1.25 -14.85 12.36
CA VAL A 67 -1.36 -15.97 13.31
C VAL A 67 -0.06 -16.79 13.37
N VAL A 68 0.55 -17.05 12.22
CA VAL A 68 1.74 -17.91 12.11
C VAL A 68 3.00 -17.20 12.62
N PHE A 69 3.22 -15.95 12.23
CA PHE A 69 4.51 -15.27 12.44
C PHE A 69 4.52 -14.30 13.62
N SER A 70 3.37 -13.84 14.13
CA SER A 70 3.37 -12.87 15.23
C SER A 70 3.71 -13.50 16.58
N PRO A 71 4.45 -12.79 17.46
CA PRO A 71 4.87 -13.28 18.76
C PRO A 71 3.75 -13.22 19.83
N PHE A 72 2.53 -12.86 19.45
CA PHE A 72 1.42 -12.66 20.38
C PHE A 72 0.84 -13.98 20.93
N THR A 73 0.26 -13.89 22.11
CA THR A 73 -0.47 -15.01 22.74
C THR A 73 -1.72 -15.38 21.94
N LYS A 74 -2.24 -16.60 22.13
CA LYS A 74 -3.48 -17.05 21.47
C LYS A 74 -4.65 -16.11 21.74
N THR A 75 -4.81 -15.64 22.98
CA THR A 75 -5.88 -14.72 23.37
C THR A 75 -5.75 -13.39 22.64
N GLN A 76 -4.55 -12.79 22.59
CA GLN A 76 -4.32 -11.55 21.83
C GLN A 76 -4.62 -11.72 20.34
N LYS A 77 -4.24 -12.88 19.76
CA LYS A 77 -4.53 -13.19 18.36
C LYS A 77 -6.03 -13.25 18.09
N ILE A 78 -6.78 -13.95 18.94
CA ILE A 78 -8.24 -14.06 18.86
C ILE A 78 -8.88 -12.67 18.98
N LEU A 79 -8.52 -11.90 20.01
CA LEU A 79 -9.04 -10.55 20.22
C LEU A 79 -8.77 -9.62 19.04
N PHE A 80 -7.58 -9.71 18.44
CA PHE A 80 -7.24 -8.94 17.24
C PHE A 80 -8.11 -9.34 16.05
N ILE A 81 -8.18 -10.64 15.73
CA ILE A 81 -8.90 -11.15 14.55
C ILE A 81 -10.39 -10.82 14.62
N PHE A 82 -11.01 -10.96 15.79
CA PHE A 82 -12.41 -10.62 16.02
C PHE A 82 -12.64 -9.15 16.40
N GLY A 83 -11.59 -8.31 16.31
CA GLY A 83 -11.71 -6.88 16.49
C GLY A 83 -12.40 -6.21 15.30
N TYR A 84 -12.90 -5.00 15.51
CA TYR A 84 -13.64 -4.25 14.49
C TYR A 84 -12.86 -4.09 13.18
N LEU A 85 -11.60 -3.65 13.23
CA LEU A 85 -10.83 -3.39 12.00
C LEU A 85 -10.55 -4.68 11.19
N PRO A 86 -9.96 -5.76 11.76
CA PRO A 86 -9.64 -6.94 10.97
C PRO A 86 -10.88 -7.71 10.51
N LEU A 87 -11.93 -7.74 11.34
CA LEU A 87 -13.15 -8.49 11.02
C LEU A 87 -14.05 -7.73 10.05
N TYR A 88 -14.22 -6.42 10.20
CA TYR A 88 -15.17 -5.66 9.42
C TYR A 88 -14.49 -4.86 8.30
N GLU A 89 -13.71 -3.84 8.64
CA GLU A 89 -13.12 -2.91 7.67
C GLU A 89 -12.19 -3.61 6.67
N TYR A 90 -11.37 -4.55 7.15
CA TYR A 90 -10.35 -5.20 6.32
C TYR A 90 -10.77 -6.55 5.74
N SER A 91 -11.99 -7.03 6.02
CA SER A 91 -12.48 -8.30 5.45
C SER A 91 -13.78 -8.13 4.66
N VAL A 92 -14.74 -7.34 5.15
CA VAL A 92 -16.07 -7.20 4.56
C VAL A 92 -16.11 -6.12 3.49
N ILE A 93 -15.44 -4.98 3.70
CA ILE A 93 -15.45 -3.85 2.78
C ILE A 93 -14.24 -3.94 1.86
N SER A 94 -14.47 -4.17 0.56
CA SER A 94 -13.41 -4.44 -0.42
C SER A 94 -12.66 -3.17 -0.79
N ARG A 95 -11.57 -2.88 -0.06
CA ARG A 95 -10.82 -1.64 -0.20
C ARG A 95 -9.32 -1.91 -0.28
N ASN A 96 -8.59 -0.90 -0.74
CA ASN A 96 -7.13 -0.91 -0.85
C ASN A 96 -6.40 -1.10 0.50
N TYR A 97 -7.06 -0.85 1.64
CA TYR A 97 -6.51 -1.07 2.97
C TYR A 97 -6.12 -2.53 3.23
N GLY A 98 -6.86 -3.51 2.69
CA GLY A 98 -6.56 -4.93 2.88
C GLY A 98 -5.16 -5.31 2.38
N ILE A 99 -4.74 -4.80 1.22
CA ILE A 99 -3.39 -5.02 0.67
C ILE A 99 -2.34 -4.33 1.53
N GLY A 100 -2.65 -3.14 2.06
CA GLY A 100 -1.78 -2.42 3.00
C GLY A 100 -1.49 -3.23 4.26
N VAL A 101 -2.54 -3.77 4.90
CA VAL A 101 -2.43 -4.62 6.10
C VAL A 101 -1.64 -5.90 5.80
N LEU A 102 -1.93 -6.56 4.68
CA LEU A 102 -1.18 -7.73 4.23
C LEU A 102 0.31 -7.41 4.09
N SER A 103 0.64 -6.28 3.46
CA SER A 103 2.02 -5.86 3.22
C SER A 103 2.77 -5.58 4.52
N ILE A 104 2.11 -4.99 5.52
CA ILE A 104 2.69 -4.78 6.86
C ILE A 104 3.03 -6.12 7.51
N PHE A 105 2.10 -7.09 7.49
CA PHE A 105 2.36 -8.39 8.09
C PHE A 105 3.44 -9.18 7.36
N ILE A 106 3.48 -9.12 6.02
CA ILE A 106 4.58 -9.70 5.24
C ILE A 106 5.90 -9.03 5.60
N PHE A 107 5.95 -7.70 5.73
CA PHE A 107 7.15 -6.97 6.14
C PHE A 107 7.65 -7.45 7.50
N CYS A 108 6.77 -7.57 8.49
CA CYS A 108 7.13 -8.06 9.82
C CYS A 108 7.61 -9.52 9.79
N ALA A 109 6.94 -10.40 9.04
CA ALA A 109 7.33 -11.81 8.92
C ALA A 109 8.70 -11.97 8.24
N CYS A 110 8.96 -11.15 7.22
CA CYS A 110 10.22 -11.13 6.47
C CYS A 110 11.28 -10.24 7.11
N PHE A 111 11.03 -9.58 8.25
CA PHE A 111 11.95 -8.58 8.80
C PHE A 111 13.37 -9.11 9.02
N LYS A 112 13.53 -10.40 9.35
CA LYS A 112 14.83 -11.06 9.53
C LYS A 112 15.65 -11.15 8.24
N THR A 113 15.06 -11.00 7.05
CA THR A 113 15.83 -11.10 5.79
C THR A 113 16.90 -10.02 5.68
N ARG A 114 16.74 -8.87 6.37
CA ARG A 114 17.72 -7.77 6.41
C ARG A 114 19.15 -8.19 6.79
N HIS A 115 19.29 -9.25 7.59
CA HIS A 115 20.59 -9.81 7.95
C HIS A 115 21.36 -10.34 6.73
N ASN A 116 20.65 -10.73 5.66
CA ASN A 116 21.24 -11.28 4.44
C ASN A 116 21.05 -10.34 3.24
N SER A 117 19.86 -9.75 3.08
CA SER A 117 19.50 -8.86 1.98
C SER A 117 18.35 -7.93 2.33
N TYR A 118 18.43 -6.68 1.83
CA TYR A 118 17.36 -5.70 1.92
C TYR A 118 16.37 -5.74 0.75
N LEU A 119 16.68 -6.45 -0.34
CA LEU A 119 15.84 -6.49 -1.54
C LEU A 119 14.40 -6.95 -1.26
N PRO A 120 14.15 -8.04 -0.49
CA PRO A 120 12.78 -8.45 -0.20
C PRO A 120 12.00 -7.36 0.55
N LEU A 121 12.63 -6.72 1.54
CA LEU A 121 12.00 -5.66 2.32
C LEU A 121 11.73 -4.42 1.47
N ALA A 122 12.68 -4.02 0.61
CA ALA A 122 12.48 -2.90 -0.30
C ALA A 122 11.33 -3.13 -1.28
N LEU A 123 11.19 -4.36 -1.82
CA LEU A 123 10.07 -4.71 -2.68
C LEU A 123 8.73 -4.63 -1.93
N ILE A 124 8.67 -5.19 -0.72
CA ILE A 124 7.47 -5.12 0.13
C ILE A 124 7.12 -3.66 0.45
N LEU A 125 8.10 -2.82 0.78
CA LEU A 125 7.90 -1.40 1.06
C LEU A 125 7.43 -0.62 -0.18
N ALA A 126 7.96 -0.94 -1.36
CA ALA A 126 7.53 -0.34 -2.62
C ALA A 126 6.08 -0.71 -2.97
N ILE A 127 5.70 -1.99 -2.77
CA ILE A 127 4.32 -2.45 -2.91
C ILE A 127 3.42 -1.72 -1.90
N MET A 128 3.80 -1.71 -0.63
CA MET A 128 3.02 -1.08 0.44
C MET A 128 2.80 0.42 0.16
N ALA A 129 3.82 1.15 -0.30
CA ALA A 129 3.68 2.55 -0.67
C ALA A 129 2.61 2.77 -1.75
N ASN A 130 2.49 1.83 -2.69
CA ASN A 130 1.57 1.92 -3.82
C ASN A 130 0.16 1.34 -3.54
N THR A 131 -0.23 1.23 -2.26
CA THR A 131 -1.59 0.81 -1.88
C THR A 131 -2.51 1.98 -1.54
N ASN A 132 -2.09 2.87 -0.64
CA ASN A 132 -2.81 4.09 -0.24
C ASN A 132 -1.83 5.09 0.44
N ALA A 133 -2.28 6.33 0.64
CA ALA A 133 -1.45 7.39 1.22
C ALA A 133 -0.96 7.10 2.65
N TYR A 134 -1.75 6.42 3.48
CA TYR A 134 -1.31 6.03 4.83
C TYR A 134 -0.20 4.99 4.77
N CYS A 135 -0.32 4.01 3.87
CA CYS A 135 0.70 2.99 3.67
C CYS A 135 1.99 3.55 3.04
N LEU A 136 1.91 4.63 2.25
CA LEU A 136 3.08 5.42 1.84
C LEU A 136 3.83 5.97 3.06
N LEU A 137 3.11 6.62 4.00
CA LEU A 137 3.73 7.16 5.22
C LEU A 137 4.35 6.06 6.09
N ILE A 138 3.65 4.93 6.25
CA ILE A 138 4.18 3.75 6.97
C ILE A 138 5.43 3.21 6.26
N SER A 139 5.43 3.19 4.92
CA SER A 139 6.57 2.72 4.12
C SER A 139 7.79 3.60 4.31
N LEU A 140 7.60 4.92 4.32
CA LEU A 140 8.66 5.88 4.64
C LEU A 140 9.21 5.68 6.06
N ALA A 141 8.34 5.52 7.06
CA ALA A 141 8.76 5.31 8.44
C ALA A 141 9.57 4.01 8.62
N LEU A 142 9.13 2.91 8.00
CA LEU A 142 9.84 1.62 8.06
C LEU A 142 11.13 1.63 7.23
N GLY A 143 11.14 2.26 6.06
CA GLY A 143 12.36 2.46 5.27
C GLY A 143 13.40 3.33 6.00
N PHE A 144 12.95 4.36 6.71
CA PHE A 144 13.80 5.18 7.57
C PHE A 144 14.37 4.37 8.73
N THR A 145 13.54 3.53 9.36
CA THR A 145 13.99 2.61 10.43
C THR A 145 15.11 1.69 9.95
N LEU A 146 14.96 1.06 8.78
CA LEU A 146 16.01 0.21 8.19
C LEU A 146 17.29 1.01 7.86
N THR A 147 17.13 2.25 7.40
CA THR A 147 18.26 3.15 7.09
C THR A 147 19.03 3.51 8.36
N ILE A 148 18.34 3.90 9.44
CA ILE A 148 18.94 4.16 10.74
C ILE A 148 19.65 2.90 11.24
N GLU A 149 18.99 1.74 11.25
CA GLU A 149 19.59 0.49 11.73
C GLU A 149 20.87 0.15 10.96
N TYR A 150 20.91 0.39 9.65
CA TYR A 150 22.10 0.16 8.82
C TYR A 150 23.24 1.16 9.09
N ILE A 151 22.94 2.46 9.25
CA ILE A 151 23.94 3.50 9.56
C ILE A 151 24.53 3.26 10.95
N PHE A 152 23.69 2.99 11.94
CA PHE A 152 24.08 2.76 13.33
C PHE A 152 24.34 1.29 13.66
N ARG A 153 24.67 0.47 12.66
CA ARG A 153 24.87 -0.99 12.84
C ARG A 153 25.90 -1.34 13.91
N GLY A 154 26.95 -0.52 14.07
CA GLY A 154 27.97 -0.71 15.09
C GLY A 154 27.46 -0.48 16.52
N TYR A 155 26.54 0.46 16.70
CA TYR A 155 25.92 0.76 18.00
C TYR A 155 24.90 -0.32 18.41
N PHE A 156 24.08 -0.79 17.46
CA PHE A 156 23.08 -1.82 17.71
C PHE A 156 23.63 -3.26 17.67
N HIS A 157 24.96 -3.43 17.56
CA HIS A 157 25.61 -4.74 17.35
C HIS A 157 24.98 -5.56 16.22
N TYR A 158 24.43 -4.88 15.22
CA TYR A 158 23.72 -5.47 14.10
C TYR A 158 24.72 -5.83 12.99
N GLN A 159 24.73 -7.09 12.58
CA GLN A 159 25.54 -7.56 11.47
C GLN A 159 24.65 -7.90 10.27
N THR A 160 25.01 -7.36 9.11
CA THR A 160 24.40 -7.67 7.82
C THR A 160 25.45 -8.21 6.85
N LYS A 161 25.07 -9.23 6.09
CA LYS A 161 25.88 -9.82 5.00
C LYS A 161 25.60 -9.16 3.65
N ALA A 162 24.71 -8.16 3.59
CA ALA A 162 24.31 -7.52 2.36
C ALA A 162 25.50 -6.75 1.73
N ASN A 163 25.82 -7.07 0.47
CA ASN A 163 26.82 -6.35 -0.31
C ASN A 163 26.30 -4.96 -0.76
N LYS A 164 27.20 -4.04 -1.14
CA LYS A 164 26.88 -2.69 -1.64
C LYS A 164 25.87 -2.67 -2.77
N TYR A 165 25.94 -3.63 -3.70
CA TYR A 165 24.98 -3.74 -4.82
C TYR A 165 23.57 -4.12 -4.34
N ASN A 166 23.47 -4.93 -3.28
CA ASN A 166 22.18 -5.30 -2.69
C ASN A 166 21.51 -4.07 -2.07
N ILE A 167 22.30 -3.25 -1.37
CA ILE A 167 21.83 -2.02 -0.73
C ILE A 167 21.43 -1.00 -1.81
N LEU A 168 22.27 -0.78 -2.83
CA LEU A 168 21.94 0.12 -3.93
C LEU A 168 20.66 -0.32 -4.65
N GLY A 169 20.54 -1.62 -4.97
CA GLY A 169 19.33 -2.16 -5.59
C GLY A 169 18.09 -2.01 -4.71
N ALA A 170 18.20 -2.27 -3.40
CA ALA A 170 17.11 -2.08 -2.45
C ALA A 170 16.69 -0.60 -2.35
N SER A 171 17.65 0.32 -2.27
CA SER A 171 17.37 1.76 -2.27
C SER A 171 16.69 2.20 -3.56
N LEU A 172 17.16 1.75 -4.73
CA LEU A 172 16.54 2.08 -6.02
C LEU A 172 15.09 1.59 -6.10
N ILE A 173 14.83 0.34 -5.71
CA ILE A 173 13.47 -0.22 -5.69
C ILE A 173 12.57 0.59 -4.75
N PHE A 174 13.06 0.90 -3.55
CA PHE A 174 12.31 1.66 -2.56
C PHE A 174 11.97 3.06 -3.07
N PHE A 175 12.96 3.84 -3.50
CA PHE A 175 12.74 5.20 -4.00
C PHE A 175 11.90 5.25 -5.27
N LEU A 176 12.04 4.27 -6.16
CA LEU A 176 11.17 4.14 -7.33
C LEU A 176 9.72 3.90 -6.91
N GLY A 177 9.48 3.01 -5.93
CA GLY A 177 8.15 2.77 -5.38
C GLY A 177 7.53 4.03 -4.77
N ILE A 178 8.30 4.79 -3.99
CA ILE A 178 7.86 6.08 -3.42
C ILE A 178 7.55 7.08 -4.53
N PHE A 179 8.42 7.21 -5.54
CA PHE A 179 8.23 8.14 -6.65
C PHE A 179 6.94 7.83 -7.42
N ILE A 180 6.71 6.56 -7.77
CA ILE A 180 5.47 6.14 -8.46
C ILE A 180 4.25 6.46 -7.59
N SER A 181 4.31 6.17 -6.29
CA SER A 181 3.19 6.45 -5.39
C SER A 181 2.88 7.93 -5.30
N VAL A 182 3.89 8.79 -5.15
CA VAL A 182 3.70 10.25 -5.06
C VAL A 182 3.17 10.80 -6.38
N PHE A 183 3.72 10.35 -7.51
CA PHE A 183 3.27 10.75 -8.83
C PHE A 183 1.77 10.44 -9.05
N MET A 184 1.31 9.27 -8.59
CA MET A 184 -0.09 8.85 -8.73
C MET A 184 -1.05 9.49 -7.71
N LEU A 185 -0.53 9.97 -6.58
CA LEU A 185 -1.31 10.73 -5.59
C LEU A 185 -1.55 12.18 -6.00
N LEU A 186 -0.78 12.72 -6.95
CA LEU A 186 -0.94 14.07 -7.46
C LEU A 186 -1.96 14.07 -8.59
N PRO A 187 -3.21 14.52 -8.35
CA PRO A 187 -4.20 14.57 -9.40
C PRO A 187 -3.83 15.64 -10.45
N PRO A 188 -4.28 15.49 -11.71
CA PRO A 188 -4.18 16.53 -12.73
C PRO A 188 -4.76 17.88 -12.27
N ALA A 189 -4.25 18.98 -12.84
CA ALA A 189 -4.65 20.34 -12.47
C ALA A 189 -6.12 20.66 -12.78
N ASP A 190 -6.73 19.94 -13.72
CA ASP A 190 -8.14 20.00 -14.10
C ASP A 190 -9.05 19.10 -13.23
N SER A 191 -8.48 18.39 -12.25
CA SER A 191 -9.25 17.56 -11.33
C SER A 191 -10.04 18.39 -10.32
N THR A 192 -11.33 18.08 -10.18
CA THR A 192 -12.21 18.67 -9.17
C THR A 192 -12.14 17.97 -7.81
N LEU A 193 -11.36 16.88 -7.68
CA LEU A 193 -11.18 16.15 -6.41
C LEU A 193 -10.46 16.96 -5.33
N GLN A 194 -9.84 18.10 -5.67
CA GLN A 194 -9.23 18.99 -4.69
C GLN A 194 -10.25 19.59 -3.69
N GLY A 195 -11.55 19.33 -3.83
CA GLY A 195 -12.54 19.63 -2.79
C GLY A 195 -12.62 21.12 -2.44
N GLY A 196 -12.25 22.01 -3.36
CA GLY A 196 -12.16 23.44 -3.09
C GLY A 196 -10.90 23.89 -2.36
N ALA A 197 -9.82 23.10 -2.32
CA ALA A 197 -8.53 23.50 -1.76
C ALA A 197 -7.90 24.72 -2.47
N SER A 198 -8.37 25.09 -3.67
CA SER A 198 -8.05 26.38 -4.28
C SER A 198 -8.52 27.59 -3.44
N GLN A 199 -9.46 27.39 -2.52
CA GLN A 199 -9.93 28.40 -1.54
C GLN A 199 -9.06 28.47 -0.28
N TRP A 200 -8.12 27.53 -0.09
CA TRP A 200 -7.26 27.43 1.11
C TRP A 200 -5.84 27.95 0.87
N PHE A 201 -5.54 28.47 -0.33
CA PHE A 201 -4.40 29.36 -0.47
C PHE A 201 -4.76 30.66 0.24
N PHE A 202 -4.11 30.92 1.39
CA PHE A 202 -4.09 32.24 2.00
C PHE A 202 -3.62 33.22 0.93
N SER A 203 -4.59 33.89 0.30
CA SER A 203 -4.33 34.98 -0.60
C SER A 203 -3.78 36.09 0.28
N LEU A 204 -2.45 36.18 0.38
CA LEU A 204 -1.76 37.35 0.93
C LEU A 204 -2.05 38.50 -0.05
N ILE A 205 -3.23 39.09 0.09
CA ILE A 205 -3.59 40.35 -0.51
C ILE A 205 -2.66 41.37 0.15
N LEU A 206 -1.54 41.64 -0.53
CA LEU A 206 -0.76 42.84 -0.30
C LEU A 206 -1.65 44.02 -0.71
N ILE A 207 -2.29 44.61 0.29
CA ILE A 207 -2.89 45.94 0.18
C ILE A 207 -1.70 46.89 0.04
N VAL A 208 -1.45 47.36 -1.18
CA VAL A 208 -0.64 48.56 -1.45
C VAL A 208 -1.58 49.74 -1.58
#